data_AF-A0A7C9DL23-F1
#
_entry.id   AF-A0A7C9DL23-F1
#
_cell.length_a   1.000
_cell.length_b   1.000
_cell.length_c   1.000
_cell.angle_alpha   90.00
_cell.angle_beta   90.00
_cell.angle_gamma   90.00
#
_symmetry.space_group_name_H-M   'P 1'
#
loop_
_entity.id
_entity.type
_entity.pdbx_description
1 polymer ?
#
loop_
_entity_poly.entity_id
_entity_poly.type
_entity_poly.pdbx_seq_one_letter_code
_entity_poly.pdbx_strand_id
1 'polypeptide(L)'
;ADLGCAHNLEAHLHLVDGYHGKNKKFLLATKRDIALVNKDSNFLKSEYGIPPKWRQDLNKGMVRNSEGRWILPERPRVEAHPSDTGHHFALAMELARDPLDN
;
A
#
# COMPACT_ATOMS: atom_id res chain seq x y z
N ALA A 1 -3.62 -16.53 13.00
CA ALA A 1 -3.12 -15.71 11.89
C ALA A 1 -4.09 -14.56 11.68
N ASP A 2 -3.61 -13.32 11.53
CA ASP A 2 -4.45 -12.17 11.22
C ASP A 2 -4.92 -12.29 9.75
N LEU A 3 -6.23 -12.31 9.50
CA LEU A 3 -6.79 -12.36 8.15
C LEU A 3 -6.34 -11.17 7.29
N GLY A 4 -6.07 -10.01 7.91
CA GLY A 4 -5.54 -8.84 7.21
C GLY A 4 -4.16 -9.09 6.59
N CYS A 5 -3.35 -9.96 7.18
CA CYS A 5 -2.05 -10.34 6.64
C CYS A 5 -2.16 -11.13 5.32
N ALA A 6 -3.23 -11.91 5.13
CA ALA A 6 -3.45 -12.68 3.90
C ALA A 6 -3.83 -11.80 2.70
N HIS A 7 -4.31 -10.58 2.93
CA HIS A 7 -4.65 -9.60 1.89
C HIS A 7 -3.66 -8.43 1.82
N ASN A 8 -2.50 -8.55 2.47
CA ASN A 8 -1.48 -7.51 2.45
C ASN A 8 -0.84 -7.42 1.05
N LEU A 9 -1.12 -6.33 0.33
CA LEU A 9 -0.56 -6.08 -1.00
C LEU A 9 0.98 -6.02 -0.99
N GLU A 10 1.58 -5.42 0.04
CA GLU A 10 3.04 -5.28 0.17
C GLU A 10 3.72 -6.65 0.34
N ALA A 11 3.06 -7.60 1.03
CA ALA A 11 3.51 -8.98 1.13
C ALA A 11 3.45 -9.70 -0.23
N HIS A 12 2.38 -9.49 -1.01
CA HIS A 12 2.27 -10.06 -2.37
C HIS A 12 3.35 -9.50 -3.31
N LEU A 13 3.59 -8.19 -3.25
CA LEU A 13 4.65 -7.56 -4.06
C LEU A 13 6.04 -8.05 -3.66
N HIS A 14 6.28 -8.31 -2.37
CA HIS A 14 7.52 -8.94 -1.91
C HIS A 14 7.67 -10.37 -2.45
N LEU A 15 6.59 -11.14 -2.48
CA LEU A 15 6.59 -12.46 -3.11
C LEU A 15 6.88 -12.37 -4.62
N VAL A 16 6.24 -11.46 -5.34
CA VAL A 16 6.47 -11.24 -6.78
C VAL A 16 7.94 -10.87 -7.06
N ASP A 17 8.57 -10.04 -6.23
CA ASP A 17 9.97 -9.62 -6.40
C ASP A 17 10.97 -10.77 -6.19
N GLY A 18 10.65 -11.73 -5.32
CA GLY A 18 11.59 -12.80 -4.94
C GLY A 18 11.26 -14.19 -5.47
N TYR A 19 10.04 -14.44 -5.95
CA TYR A 19 9.60 -15.76 -6.41
C TYR A 19 10.00 -16.01 -7.86
N HIS A 20 10.85 -17.03 -8.07
CA HIS A 20 11.35 -17.40 -9.40
C HIS A 20 10.75 -18.68 -9.97
N GLY A 21 9.81 -19.31 -9.26
CA GLY A 21 9.18 -20.58 -9.61
C GLY A 21 9.41 -21.70 -8.59
N LYS A 22 8.72 -22.82 -8.78
CA LYS A 22 8.85 -24.01 -7.92
C LYS A 22 10.30 -24.53 -7.93
N ASN A 23 10.79 -24.96 -6.76
CA ASN A 23 12.15 -25.48 -6.54
C ASN A 23 13.30 -24.49 -6.83
N LYS A 24 13.02 -23.21 -7.03
CA LYS A 24 14.04 -22.17 -7.14
C LYS A 24 14.17 -21.42 -5.82
N LYS A 25 15.36 -20.86 -5.58
CA LYS A 25 15.61 -20.03 -4.40
C LYS A 25 14.78 -18.76 -4.48
N PHE A 26 14.30 -18.29 -3.34
CA PHE A 26 13.76 -16.94 -3.21
C PHE A 26 14.91 -15.94 -3.27
N LEU A 27 14.88 -15.00 -4.20
CA LEU A 27 15.93 -13.99 -4.39
C LEU A 27 15.31 -12.70 -4.93
N LEU A 28 15.41 -11.60 -4.17
CA LEU A 28 14.85 -10.31 -4.58
C LEU A 28 15.52 -9.81 -5.86
N ALA A 29 14.73 -9.66 -6.94
CA ALA A 29 15.20 -9.19 -8.23
C ALA A 29 15.52 -7.68 -8.20
N THR A 30 14.66 -6.89 -7.57
CA THR A 30 14.77 -5.42 -7.51
C THR A 30 15.30 -4.90 -6.18
N LYS A 31 15.50 -5.79 -5.19
CA LYS A 31 15.84 -5.44 -3.80
C LYS A 31 14.77 -4.57 -3.15
N ARG A 32 13.49 -4.89 -3.37
CA ARG A 32 12.37 -4.19 -2.71
C ARG A 32 12.55 -4.26 -1.19
N ASP A 33 12.46 -3.10 -0.54
CA ASP A 33 12.62 -3.01 0.91
C ASP A 33 11.54 -3.82 1.63
N ILE A 34 11.96 -4.77 2.45
CA ILE A 34 11.07 -5.65 3.22
C ILE A 34 10.24 -4.85 4.24
N ALA A 35 10.71 -3.69 4.70
CA ALA A 35 9.99 -2.85 5.65
C ALA A 35 8.60 -2.46 5.15
N LEU A 36 8.40 -2.36 3.83
CA LEU A 36 7.10 -2.09 3.20
C LEU A 36 6.03 -3.11 3.60
N VAL A 37 6.41 -4.35 3.89
CA VAL A 37 5.46 -5.39 4.33
C VAL A 37 4.72 -4.98 5.61
N ASN A 38 5.39 -4.26 6.53
CA ASN A 38 4.80 -3.77 7.79
C ASN A 38 4.16 -2.36 7.66
N LYS A 39 4.01 -1.83 6.45
CA LYS A 39 3.45 -0.49 6.20
C LYS A 39 2.09 -0.28 6.89
N ASP A 40 1.18 -1.23 6.77
CA ASP A 40 -0.16 -1.22 7.42
C ASP A 40 -0.47 -2.50 8.22
N SER A 41 0.52 -3.38 8.39
CA SER A 41 0.36 -4.70 9.01
C SER A 41 1.42 -4.99 10.08
N ASN A 42 1.26 -6.09 10.79
CA ASN A 42 2.26 -6.66 11.70
C ASN A 42 2.68 -8.05 11.20
N PHE A 43 3.21 -8.11 9.97
CA PHE A 43 3.46 -9.37 9.27
C PHE A 43 4.88 -9.89 9.49
N LEU A 44 5.87 -9.00 9.54
CA LEU A 44 7.27 -9.39 9.71
C LEU A 44 7.56 -9.88 11.13
N LYS A 45 8.53 -10.78 11.24
CA LYS A 45 9.05 -11.24 12.54
C LYS A 45 9.73 -10.08 13.27
N SER A 46 9.65 -10.08 14.59
CA SER A 46 10.26 -9.05 15.45
C SER A 46 11.78 -8.93 15.31
N GLU A 47 12.46 -10.00 14.89
CA GLU A 47 13.92 -10.04 14.62
C GLU A 47 14.39 -9.02 13.57
N TYR A 48 13.50 -8.57 12.68
CA TYR A 48 13.80 -7.54 11.68
C TYR A 48 13.78 -6.12 12.26
N GLY A 49 13.26 -5.91 13.47
CA GLY A 49 13.21 -4.60 14.12
C GLY A 49 12.29 -3.56 13.46
N ILE A 50 11.46 -3.98 12.49
CA ILE A 50 10.57 -3.07 11.76
C ILE A 50 9.25 -2.91 12.54
N PRO A 51 8.88 -1.68 12.96
CA PRO A 51 7.64 -1.45 13.67
C PRO A 51 6.41 -1.88 12.86
N PRO A 52 5.38 -2.47 13.48
CA PRO A 52 4.13 -2.76 12.80
C PRO A 52 3.36 -1.49 12.46
N LYS A 53 2.61 -1.52 11.35
CA LYS A 53 1.73 -0.44 10.90
C LYS A 53 2.44 0.93 10.90
N TRP A 54 3.70 0.96 10.47
CA TRP A 54 4.57 2.11 10.68
C TRP A 54 4.16 3.33 9.85
N ARG A 55 3.45 3.12 8.73
CA ARG A 55 3.05 4.24 7.88
C ARG A 55 2.00 5.07 8.61
N GLN A 56 2.36 6.31 8.85
CA GLN A 56 1.47 7.38 9.25
C GLN A 56 1.96 8.68 8.62
N ASP A 57 1.06 9.64 8.42
CA ASP A 57 1.47 10.98 8.04
C ASP A 57 2.17 11.65 9.22
N LEU A 58 3.10 12.57 8.94
CA LEU A 58 3.79 13.33 9.96
C LEU A 58 2.76 14.01 10.88
N ASN A 59 2.89 13.82 12.20
CA ASN A 59 1.94 14.30 13.21
C ASN A 59 0.48 13.89 12.93
N LYS A 60 0.25 12.73 12.30
CA LYS A 60 -1.07 12.26 11.85
C LYS A 60 -1.78 13.28 10.93
N GLY A 61 -1.02 14.02 10.15
CA GLY A 61 -1.52 15.04 9.22
C GLY A 61 -1.80 16.40 9.86
N MET A 62 -1.51 16.60 11.15
CA MET A 62 -1.63 17.91 11.77
C MET A 62 -0.47 18.84 11.39
N VAL A 63 -0.77 20.13 11.27
CA VAL A 63 0.22 21.19 11.01
C VAL A 63 0.13 22.27 12.10
N ARG A 64 1.24 22.94 12.39
CA ARG A 64 1.24 24.11 13.28
C ARG A 64 0.94 25.37 12.48
N ASN A 65 -0.06 26.13 12.89
CA ASN A 65 -0.39 27.41 12.27
C ASN A 65 0.52 28.55 12.80
N SER A 66 0.34 29.77 12.28
CA SER A 66 1.09 30.97 12.71
C SER A 66 0.88 31.35 14.19
N GLU A 67 -0.24 30.96 14.77
CA GLU A 67 -0.55 31.13 16.21
C GLU A 67 0.04 30.00 17.08
N GLY A 68 0.80 29.05 16.49
CA GLY A 68 1.43 27.94 17.20
C GLY A 68 0.49 26.79 17.58
N ARG A 69 -0.79 26.85 17.18
CA ARG A 69 -1.79 25.79 17.41
C ARG A 69 -1.66 24.66 16.39
N TRP A 70 -1.91 23.44 16.83
CA TRP A 70 -2.04 22.29 15.94
C TRP A 70 -3.43 22.25 15.33
N ILE A 71 -3.50 22.20 14.01
CA ILE A 71 -4.75 22.13 13.25
C ILE A 71 -4.69 20.97 12.26
N LEU A 72 -5.84 20.37 11.97
CA LEU A 72 -5.99 19.50 10.81
C LEU A 72 -6.29 20.39 9.61
N PRO A 73 -5.43 20.42 8.57
CA PRO A 73 -5.70 21.22 7.39
C PRO A 73 -6.99 20.75 6.70
N GLU A 74 -7.67 21.67 6.04
CA GLU A 74 -8.81 21.31 5.20
C GLU A 74 -8.35 20.35 4.09
N ARG A 75 -9.11 19.28 3.87
CA ARG A 75 -8.78 18.32 2.81
C ARG A 75 -8.85 19.05 1.47
N PRO A 76 -7.85 18.91 0.59
CA PRO A 76 -7.98 19.34 -0.79
C PRO A 76 -9.27 18.77 -1.36
N ARG A 77 -10.09 19.60 -2.01
CA ARG A 77 -11.34 19.15 -2.63
C ARG A 77 -11.04 18.07 -3.66
N VAL A 78 -11.86 17.03 -3.64
CA VAL A 78 -11.76 15.82 -4.49
C VAL A 78 -11.92 16.12 -6.00
N GLU A 79 -12.31 17.35 -6.35
CA GLU A 79 -12.31 17.89 -7.72
C GLU A 79 -10.90 17.92 -8.37
N ALA A 80 -9.85 17.57 -7.62
CA ALA A 80 -8.47 17.41 -8.06
C ALA A 80 -8.07 15.97 -8.45
N HIS A 81 -9.03 15.13 -8.84
CA HIS A 81 -8.67 13.92 -9.59
C HIS A 81 -8.00 14.33 -10.90
N PRO A 82 -6.88 13.70 -11.30
CA PRO A 82 -6.40 13.78 -12.67
C PRO A 82 -7.56 13.57 -13.63
N SER A 83 -7.64 14.34 -14.72
CA SER A 83 -8.81 14.37 -15.61
C SER A 83 -9.18 13.00 -16.20
N ASP A 84 -8.24 12.06 -16.17
CA ASP A 84 -8.36 10.68 -16.63
C ASP A 84 -8.95 9.72 -15.59
N THR A 85 -9.16 10.12 -14.33
CA THR A 85 -9.61 9.20 -13.27
C THR A 85 -10.98 8.60 -13.60
N GLY A 86 -11.89 9.39 -14.18
CA GLY A 86 -13.19 8.90 -14.65
C GLY A 86 -13.05 7.89 -15.81
N HIS A 87 -12.09 8.12 -16.71
CA HIS A 87 -11.80 7.21 -17.83
C HIS A 87 -11.26 5.86 -17.34
N HIS A 88 -10.28 5.88 -16.43
CA HIS A 88 -9.71 4.67 -15.86
C HIS A 88 -10.72 3.89 -15.02
N PHE A 89 -11.60 4.59 -14.29
CA PHE A 89 -12.69 3.94 -13.57
C PHE A 89 -13.68 3.25 -14.51
N ALA A 90 -14.08 3.91 -15.60
CA ALA A 90 -14.94 3.29 -16.60
C ALA A 90 -14.31 2.04 -17.22
N LEU A 91 -13.02 2.11 -17.60
CA LEU A 91 -12.28 0.97 -18.16
C LEU A 91 -12.20 -0.19 -17.16
N ALA A 92 -11.91 0.09 -15.88
CA ALA A 92 -11.87 -0.93 -14.84
C ALA A 92 -13.25 -1.58 -14.62
N MET A 93 -14.32 -0.79 -14.69
CA MET A 93 -15.70 -1.28 -14.57
C MET A 93 -16.14 -2.09 -15.79
N GLU A 94 -15.64 -1.79 -16.99
CA GLU A 94 -15.85 -2.60 -18.19
C GLU A 94 -15.12 -3.94 -18.07
N LEU A 95 -13.83 -3.93 -17.72
CA LEU A 95 -13.04 -5.15 -17.48
C LEU A 95 -13.64 -6.04 -16.37
N ALA A 96 -14.20 -5.43 -15.32
CA ALA A 96 -14.85 -6.17 -14.24
C ALA A 96 -16.24 -6.71 -14.61
N ARG A 97 -16.88 -6.15 -15.65
CA ARG A 97 -18.18 -6.60 -16.17
C ARG A 97 -18.05 -7.62 -17.28
N ASP A 98 -16.90 -7.70 -17.93
CA ASP A 98 -16.62 -8.77 -18.88
C ASP A 98 -16.66 -10.09 -18.08
N PRO A 99 -17.67 -10.95 -18.28
CA PRO A 99 -17.55 -12.31 -17.82
C PRO A 99 -16.33 -12.85 -18.53
N LEU A 100 -15.43 -13.50 -17.80
CA LEU A 100 -14.47 -14.40 -18.43
C LEU A 100 -15.29 -15.40 -19.25
N ASP A 101 -15.45 -15.12 -20.55
CA ASP A 101 -15.93 -16.07 -21.53
C ASP A 101 -14.69 -16.91 -21.91
N ASN A 102 -14.41 -17.88 -21.03
CA ASN A 102 -13.88 -19.24 -21.23
C ASN A 102 -13.28 -19.81 -19.94
#